data_AF-A0A392U0X3-F1
#
_entry.id   AF-A0A392U0X3-F1
#
_cell.length_a   1.000
_cell.length_b   1.000
_cell.length_c   1.000
_cell.angle_alpha   90.00
_cell.angle_beta   90.00
_cell.angle_gamma   90.00
#
_symmetry.space_group_name_H-M   'P 1'
#
loop_
_entity.id
_entity.type
_entity.pdbx_description
1 polymer ?
#
loop_
_entity_poly.entity_id
_entity_poly.type
_entity_poly.pdbx_seq_one_letter_code
_entity_poly.pdbx_strand_id
1 'polypeptide(L)' 'NPEGAVKWLEEVEIIFEAMRCTEEDKTSLGSYMLREEANHWWKNARQRLGAGELQSLGRCLKGSFG' A
#
# COMPACT_ATOMS: atom_id res chain seq x y z
N ASN A 1 6.97 11.30 4.61
CA ASN A 1 7.62 12.34 3.78
C ASN A 1 6.86 12.42 2.47
N PRO A 2 6.12 13.51 2.19
CA PRO A 2 5.32 13.64 0.97
C PRO A 2 6.16 13.52 -0.31
N GLU A 3 7.39 14.02 -0.32
CA GLU A 3 8.28 13.99 -1.50
C GLU A 3 8.67 12.56 -1.92
N GLY A 4 8.92 11.68 -0.95
CA GLY A 4 9.25 10.28 -1.24
C GLY A 4 8.07 9.49 -1.80
N ALA A 5 6.85 9.84 -1.39
CA ALA A 5 5.63 9.21 -1.91
C ALA A 5 5.34 9.65 -3.35
N VAL A 6 5.57 10.92 -3.67
CA VAL A 6 5.44 11.46 -5.04
C VAL A 6 6.42 10.76 -5.98
N LYS A 7 7.69 10.65 -5.58
CA LYS A 7 8.70 9.96 -6.40
C LYS A 7 8.37 8.48 -6.63
N TRP A 8 7.81 7.80 -5.63
CA TRP A 8 7.39 6.41 -5.78
C TRP A 8 6.25 6.24 -6.79
N LEU A 9 5.28 7.17 -6.80
CA LEU A 9 4.17 7.15 -7.76
C LEU A 9 4.68 7.36 -9.20
N GLU A 10 5.61 8.29 -9.41
CA GLU A 10 6.21 8.54 -10.73
C GLU A 10 6.92 7.30 -11.28
N GLU A 11 7.72 6.61 -10.46
CA GLU A 11 8.42 5.38 -10.87
C GLU A 11 7.43 4.24 -11.21
N VAL A 12 6.34 4.10 -10.46
CA VAL A 12 5.29 3.11 -10.73
C VAL A 12 4.59 3.40 -12.05
N GLU A 13 4.32 4.67 -12.35
CA GLU A 13 3.69 5.09 -13.59
C GLU A 13 4.58 4.82 -14.81
N ILE A 14 5.89 5.08 -14.69
CA ILE A 14 6.90 4.74 -15.72
C ILE A 14 6.95 3.23 -15.99
N ILE A 15 6.88 2.40 -14.94
CA ILE A 15 6.87 0.93 -15.10
C ILE A 15 5.62 0.48 -15.85
N PHE A 16 4.45 1.03 -15.51
CA PHE A 16 3.21 0.71 -16.20
C PHE A 16 3.20 1.14 -17.67
N GLU A 17 3.78 2.29 -17.97
CA GLU A 17 3.91 2.79 -19.34
C GLU A 17 4.89 1.93 -20.16
N ALA A 18 6.03 1.55 -19.57
CA ALA A 18 7.01 0.65 -20.19
C ALA A 18 6.45 -0.75 -20.47
N MET A 19 5.59 -1.27 -19.59
CA MET A 19 4.91 -2.56 -19.79
C MET A 19 3.71 -2.49 -20.74
N ARG A 20 3.33 -1.29 -21.20
CA ARG A 20 2.09 -1.04 -21.97
C ARG A 20 0.85 -1.61 -21.28
N CYS A 21 0.82 -1.54 -19.96
CA CYS A 21 -0.33 -1.98 -19.18
C CYS A 21 -1.57 -1.17 -19.58
N THR A 22 -2.69 -1.85 -19.78
CA THR A 22 -3.98 -1.17 -19.93
C THR A 22 -4.36 -0.49 -18.62
N GLU A 23 -5.21 0.52 -18.64
CA GLU A 23 -5.69 1.18 -17.42
C GLU A 23 -6.30 0.20 -16.41
N GLU A 24 -6.89 -0.89 -16.91
CA GLU A 24 -7.44 -1.98 -16.11
C GLU A 24 -6.31 -2.80 -15.43
N ASP A 25 -5.23 -3.09 -16.14
CA ASP A 25 -4.03 -3.74 -15.58
C ASP A 25 -3.33 -2.84 -14.56
N LYS A 26 -3.23 -1.53 -14.83
CA LYS A 26 -2.64 -0.53 -13.90
C LYS A 26 -3.41 -0.48 -12.59
N THR A 27 -4.74 -0.45 -12.67
CA THR A 27 -5.62 -0.45 -11.49
C THR A 27 -5.46 -1.75 -10.69
N SER A 28 -5.42 -2.89 -11.39
CA SER A 28 -5.29 -4.20 -10.76
C SER A 28 -3.91 -4.39 -10.09
N LEU A 29 -2.81 -4.07 -10.79
CA LEU A 29 -1.46 -4.10 -10.23
C LEU A 29 -1.26 -3.06 -9.12
N GLY A 30 -1.74 -1.84 -9.30
CA GLY A 30 -1.64 -0.78 -8.29
C GLY A 30 -2.34 -1.19 -6.99
N SER A 31 -3.55 -1.75 -7.08
CA SER A 31 -4.27 -2.30 -5.91
C SER A 31 -3.52 -3.45 -5.24
N TYR A 32 -2.89 -4.32 -6.03
CA TYR A 32 -2.09 -5.44 -5.52
C TYR A 32 -0.84 -4.96 -4.79
N MET A 33 -0.10 -4.02 -5.36
CA MET A 33 1.11 -3.45 -4.77
C MET A 33 0.81 -2.70 -3.46
N LEU A 34 -0.26 -1.90 -3.44
CA LEU A 34 -0.70 -1.22 -2.22
C LEU A 34 -1.10 -2.21 -1.11
N ARG A 35 -1.76 -3.31 -1.47
CA ARG A 35 -2.12 -4.37 -0.52
C ARG A 35 -0.89 -5.09 0.04
N GLU A 36 0.08 -5.43 -0.81
CA GLU A 36 1.36 -6.02 -0.38
C GLU A 36 2.12 -5.07 0.56
N GLU A 37 2.26 -3.79 0.19
CA GLU A 37 2.97 -2.80 0.99
C GLU A 37 2.27 -2.57 2.35
N ALA A 38 0.94 -2.47 2.35
CA ALA A 38 0.15 -2.37 3.58
C ALA A 38 0.30 -3.62 4.46
N ASN A 39 0.32 -4.82 3.87
CA ASN A 39 0.54 -6.07 4.59
C ASN A 39 1.95 -6.16 5.18
N HIS A 40 2.97 -5.72 4.43
CA HIS A 40 4.35 -5.71 4.88
C HIS A 40 4.55 -4.71 6.03
N TRP A 41 4.03 -3.49 5.86
CA TRP A 41 3.98 -2.48 6.92
C TRP A 41 3.26 -3.01 8.16
N TRP A 42 2.10 -3.65 7.99
CA TRP A 42 1.33 -4.23 9.09
C TRP A 42 2.09 -5.35 9.83
N LYS A 43 2.77 -6.24 9.10
CA LYS A 43 3.59 -7.30 9.72
C LYS A 43 4.76 -6.71 10.52
N ASN A 44 5.40 -5.66 10.02
CA ASN A 44 6.49 -4.96 10.70
C ASN A 44 5.97 -4.19 11.93
N ALA A 45 4.87 -3.45 11.79
CA ALA A 45 4.20 -2.74 12.86
C ALA A 45 3.74 -3.72 13.96
N ARG A 46 3.24 -4.90 13.57
CA ARG A 46 2.84 -5.95 14.51
C ARG A 46 3.99 -6.49 15.36
N GLN A 47 5.20 -6.54 14.80
CA GLN A 47 6.39 -6.96 15.55
C GLN A 47 6.85 -5.86 16.52
N ARG A 48 6.49 -4.60 16.28
CA ARG A 48 6.94 -3.44 17.07
C ARG A 48 5.91 -2.96 18.09
N LEU A 49 4.62 -3.24 17.87
CA LEU A 49 3.51 -2.78 18.70
C LEU A 49 3.01 -3.92 19.62
N GLY A 50 2.69 -3.58 20.86
CA GLY A 50 2.06 -4.52 21.80
C GLY A 50 0.64 -4.90 21.37
N ALA A 51 0.14 -6.07 21.81
CA ALA A 51 -1.14 -6.64 21.38
C ALA A 51 -2.37 -5.71 21.50
N GLY A 52 -2.34 -4.71 22.41
CA GLY A 52 -3.40 -3.72 22.58
C GLY A 52 -3.46 -2.64 21.48
N GLU A 53 -2.30 -2.17 21.00
CA GLU A 53 -2.22 -1.12 19.97
C GLU A 53 -2.56 -1.67 18.57
N LEU A 54 -2.21 -2.93 18.33
CA LEU A 54 -2.60 -3.70 17.14
C LEU A 54 -4.12 -3.80 16.97
N GLN A 55 -4.88 -3.99 18.03
CA GLN A 55 -6.35 -4.08 17.92
C GLN A 55 -6.98 -2.73 17.54
N SER A 56 -6.43 -1.62 18.03
CA SER A 56 -6.93 -0.28 17.70
C SER A 56 -6.66 0.07 16.24
N LEU A 57 -5.42 -0.12 15.79
CA LEU A 57 -5.00 0.18 14.42
C LEU A 57 -5.70 -0.72 13.39
N GLY A 58 -5.93 -2.00 13.72
CA GLY A 58 -6.68 -2.92 12.89
C GLY A 58 -8.16 -2.53 12.72
N ARG A 59 -8.77 -1.94 13.74
CA ARG A 59 -10.14 -1.37 13.63
C ARG A 59 -10.17 -0.13 12.75
N CYS A 60 -9.18 0.75 12.83
CA CYS A 60 -9.09 1.94 11.97
C CYS A 60 -8.92 1.58 10.49
N LEU A 61 -8.08 0.60 10.17
CA LEU A 61 -7.91 0.12 8.79
C LEU A 61 -9.19 -0.53 8.26
N LYS A 62 -9.85 -1.38 9.06
CA LYS A 62 -11.09 -2.05 8.66
C LYS A 62 -12.25 -1.07 8.45
N GLY A 63 -12.27 0.06 9.16
CA GLY A 63 -13.26 1.14 8.98
C GLY A 63 -12.95 2.10 7.84
N SER A 64 -11.74 2.11 7.28
CA SER A 64 -11.36 2.99 6.15
C SER A 64 -11.59 2.33 4.78
N PHE A 65 -11.78 1.01 4.75
CA PHE A 65 -12.04 0.22 3.54
C PHE A 65 -13.42 -0.46 3.55
N GLY A 66 -14.27 -0.13 4.52
CA GLY A 66 -15.64 -0.64 4.66
C GLY A 66 -16.67 0.37 4.21
#